data_AF-A0A3R6P684-F1
#
_entry.id   AF-A0A3R6P684-F1
#
_cell.length_a   1.000
_cell.length_b   1.000
_cell.length_c   1.000
_cell.angle_alpha   90.00
_cell.angle_beta   90.00
_cell.angle_gamma   90.00
#
_symmetry.space_group_name_H-M   'P 1'
#
loop_
_entity.id
_entity.type
_entity.pdbx_description
1 polymer ?
#
loop_
_entity_poly.entity_id
_entity_poly.type
_entity_poly.pdbx_seq_one_letter_code
_entity_poly.pdbx_strand_id
1 'polypeptide(L)'
;MSRKIVMTLVCILVLGLSGCGDTLTLNQYNTSEIWYIAYTDIDTVCGSNELTADGSSILHSEENYLLLSYVVDSNIEITKELKDGGWDHLILTNPQWIDRFGDPSKLKPVEYGSLANSMQEFLDVQMPILTADGNVLPDGVGLYQYDGETLLAFPVHVALGAAEPIEAKNPLIILVDKPAQSLKASSCMLPLTSSGNVLFAEGEKLQESFDESKLIDYGSIEEFQMNH
;
A
#
# COMPACT_ATOMS: atom_id res chain seq x y z
N MET A 1 -5.70 -75.13 -3.68
CA MET A 1 -6.46 -74.03 -4.32
C MET A 1 -6.27 -72.79 -3.45
N SER A 2 -5.34 -71.91 -3.82
CA SER A 2 -4.91 -70.76 -3.01
C SER A 2 -5.84 -69.57 -3.28
N ARG A 3 -6.55 -69.11 -2.24
CA ARG A 3 -7.45 -67.94 -2.30
C ARG A 3 -6.62 -66.67 -2.11
N LYS A 4 -6.52 -65.86 -3.16
CA LYS A 4 -5.93 -64.51 -3.12
C LYS A 4 -6.90 -63.56 -2.40
N ILE A 5 -6.45 -62.95 -1.31
CA ILE A 5 -7.16 -61.88 -0.61
C ILE A 5 -6.89 -60.59 -1.39
N VAL A 6 -7.94 -60.00 -1.98
CA VAL A 6 -7.89 -58.68 -2.63
C VAL A 6 -8.21 -57.63 -1.58
N MET A 7 -7.19 -56.90 -1.15
CA MET A 7 -7.30 -55.78 -0.21
C MET A 7 -7.72 -54.54 -1.01
N THR A 8 -8.98 -54.10 -0.83
CA THR A 8 -9.50 -52.91 -1.49
C THR A 8 -9.12 -51.68 -0.66
N LEU A 9 -8.20 -50.87 -1.19
CA LEU A 9 -7.74 -49.62 -0.60
C LEU A 9 -8.81 -48.54 -0.88
N VAL A 10 -9.55 -48.14 0.13
CA VAL A 10 -10.52 -47.03 0.04
C VAL A 10 -9.74 -45.73 0.32
N CYS A 11 -9.36 -45.02 -0.74
CA CYS A 11 -8.86 -43.65 -0.65
C CYS A 11 -10.03 -42.72 -0.38
N ILE A 12 -10.22 -42.30 0.88
CA ILE A 12 -11.10 -41.19 1.23
C ILE A 12 -10.41 -39.91 0.73
N LEU A 13 -10.85 -39.40 -0.41
CA LEU A 13 -10.56 -38.03 -0.82
C LEU A 13 -11.25 -37.09 0.18
N VAL A 14 -10.47 -36.51 1.08
CA VAL A 14 -10.85 -35.30 1.78
C VAL A 14 -10.79 -34.19 0.73
N LEU A 15 -11.93 -33.90 0.11
CA LEU A 15 -12.12 -32.66 -0.63
C LEU A 15 -11.90 -31.55 0.40
N GLY A 16 -10.76 -30.86 0.29
CA GLY A 16 -10.56 -29.60 0.97
C GLY A 16 -11.73 -28.71 0.60
N LEU A 17 -12.53 -28.35 1.60
CA LEU A 17 -13.44 -27.23 1.51
C LEU A 17 -12.54 -26.02 1.24
N SER A 18 -12.36 -25.66 -0.03
CA SER A 18 -12.04 -24.29 -0.38
C SER A 18 -13.14 -23.46 0.24
N GLY A 19 -12.84 -22.79 1.35
CA GLY A 19 -13.70 -21.76 1.88
C GLY A 19 -14.02 -20.81 0.73
N CYS A 20 -15.30 -20.50 0.55
CA CYS A 20 -15.70 -19.33 -0.22
C CYS A 20 -15.04 -18.13 0.44
N GLY A 21 -13.84 -17.76 -0.01
CA GLY A 21 -13.35 -16.42 0.13
C GLY A 21 -14.27 -15.56 -0.71
N ASP A 22 -14.83 -14.51 -0.12
CA ASP A 22 -15.54 -13.47 -0.87
C ASP A 22 -14.64 -13.07 -2.04
N THR A 23 -15.09 -13.33 -3.27
CA THR A 23 -14.40 -12.83 -4.46
C THR A 23 -14.41 -11.32 -4.35
N LEU A 24 -13.24 -10.69 -4.24
CA LEU A 24 -13.09 -9.24 -4.25
C LEU A 24 -13.90 -8.66 -5.40
N THR A 25 -14.91 -7.85 -5.10
CA THR A 25 -15.79 -7.26 -6.10
C THR A 25 -15.17 -5.99 -6.66
N LEU A 26 -13.97 -6.10 -7.21
CA LEU A 26 -13.14 -4.97 -7.68
C LEU A 26 -13.86 -4.06 -8.71
N ASN A 27 -14.84 -4.59 -9.44
CA ASN A 27 -15.69 -3.85 -10.38
C ASN A 27 -16.51 -2.71 -9.74
N GLN A 28 -16.57 -2.65 -8.41
CA GLN A 28 -17.28 -1.59 -7.69
C GLN A 28 -16.46 -0.31 -7.52
N TYR A 29 -15.14 -0.37 -7.68
CA TYR A 29 -14.26 0.77 -7.46
C TYR A 29 -13.96 1.53 -8.75
N ASN A 30 -13.95 2.87 -8.68
CA ASN A 30 -13.55 3.69 -9.81
C ASN A 30 -12.02 3.79 -9.90
N THR A 31 -11.43 2.88 -10.67
CA THR A 31 -9.98 2.82 -10.92
C THR A 31 -9.55 3.50 -12.22
N SER A 32 -10.46 4.18 -12.93
CA SER A 32 -10.13 4.95 -14.13
C SER A 32 -9.27 6.18 -13.79
N GLU A 33 -8.45 6.69 -14.72
CA GLU A 33 -7.69 7.93 -14.48
C GLU A 33 -6.77 7.84 -13.24
N ILE A 34 -6.11 6.68 -13.09
CA ILE A 34 -5.06 6.48 -12.10
C ILE A 34 -3.77 6.23 -12.85
N TRP A 35 -2.72 6.93 -12.45
CA TRP A 35 -1.44 6.94 -13.14
C TRP A 35 -0.33 6.61 -12.16
N TYR A 36 0.77 6.07 -12.68
CA TYR A 36 1.95 5.75 -11.90
C TYR A 36 3.23 5.94 -12.71
N ILE A 37 4.35 6.08 -12.00
CA ILE A 37 5.68 6.13 -12.61
C ILE A 37 6.23 4.71 -12.68
N ALA A 38 6.37 4.17 -13.89
CA ALA A 38 7.00 2.89 -14.14
C ALA A 38 8.52 3.08 -14.30
N TYR A 39 9.26 2.95 -13.21
CA TYR A 39 10.72 3.06 -13.26
C TYR A 39 11.36 1.85 -13.96
N THR A 40 12.34 2.13 -14.81
CA THR A 40 13.23 1.11 -15.39
C THR A 40 14.47 0.88 -14.53
N ASP A 41 14.90 1.88 -13.76
CA ASP A 41 16.05 1.81 -12.84
C ASP A 41 15.87 2.74 -11.63
N ILE A 42 15.09 2.27 -10.65
CA ILE A 42 14.88 3.00 -9.38
C ILE A 42 16.14 3.07 -8.52
N ASP A 43 17.04 2.08 -8.63
CA ASP A 43 18.26 2.02 -7.82
C ASP A 43 19.17 3.21 -8.14
N THR A 44 19.30 3.57 -9.42
CA THR A 44 20.04 4.78 -9.83
C THR A 44 19.38 6.06 -9.34
N VAL A 45 18.05 6.16 -9.41
CA VAL A 45 17.30 7.34 -8.94
C VAL A 45 17.49 7.55 -7.43
N CYS A 46 17.33 6.49 -6.63
CA CYS A 46 17.52 6.52 -5.18
C CYS A 46 18.99 6.64 -4.76
N GLY A 47 19.92 6.19 -5.60
CA GLY A 47 21.36 6.28 -5.36
C GLY A 47 21.97 7.67 -5.64
N SER A 48 21.25 8.53 -6.37
CA SER A 48 21.70 9.88 -6.73
C SER A 48 20.94 10.95 -5.94
N ASN A 49 21.67 11.78 -5.17
CA ASN A 49 21.07 12.92 -4.47
C ASN A 49 20.35 13.89 -5.42
N GLU A 50 20.87 14.05 -6.64
CA GLU A 50 20.28 14.93 -7.64
C GLU A 50 18.94 14.38 -8.15
N LEU A 51 18.89 13.09 -8.52
CA LEU A 51 17.66 12.45 -9.00
C LEU A 51 16.64 12.29 -7.88
N THR A 52 17.09 11.96 -6.67
CA THR A 52 16.23 11.91 -5.48
C THR A 52 15.59 13.26 -5.19
N ALA A 53 16.33 14.36 -5.27
CA ALA A 53 15.78 15.71 -5.08
C ALA A 53 14.77 16.07 -6.17
N ASP A 54 15.05 15.69 -7.41
CA ASP A 54 14.18 15.95 -8.56
C ASP A 54 12.86 15.16 -8.46
N GLY A 55 12.94 13.87 -8.13
CA GLY A 55 11.75 13.05 -7.84
C GLY A 55 10.96 13.54 -6.63
N SER A 56 11.65 14.03 -5.59
CA SER A 56 10.97 14.69 -4.47
C SER A 56 10.23 15.96 -4.91
N SER A 57 10.77 16.71 -5.87
CA SER A 57 10.11 17.90 -6.42
C SER A 57 8.82 17.55 -7.16
N ILE A 58 8.82 16.49 -7.99
CA ILE A 58 7.61 15.98 -8.65
C ILE A 58 6.56 15.56 -7.61
N LEU A 59 6.96 14.80 -6.59
CA LEU A 59 6.04 14.37 -5.54
C LEU A 59 5.38 15.55 -4.81
N HIS A 60 6.13 16.64 -4.59
CA HIS A 60 5.59 17.85 -3.98
C HIS A 60 4.69 18.65 -4.94
N SER A 61 4.97 18.68 -6.25
CA SER A 61 4.11 19.38 -7.21
C SER A 61 2.75 18.67 -7.36
N GLU A 62 2.77 17.34 -7.27
CA GLU A 62 1.59 16.49 -7.42
C GLU A 62 0.87 16.16 -6.10
N GLU A 63 1.28 16.74 -4.96
CA GLU A 63 0.76 16.44 -3.61
C GLU A 63 -0.77 16.39 -3.54
N ASN A 64 -1.46 17.33 -4.22
CA ASN A 64 -2.92 17.39 -4.18
C ASN A 64 -3.61 16.26 -4.96
N TYR A 65 -2.88 15.60 -5.86
CA TYR A 65 -3.37 14.54 -6.74
C TYR A 65 -2.75 13.18 -6.42
N LEU A 66 -1.84 13.15 -5.43
CA LEU A 66 -1.17 11.95 -4.96
C LEU A 66 -2.17 11.03 -4.26
N LEU A 67 -2.10 9.76 -4.60
CA LEU A 67 -2.87 8.66 -4.04
C LEU A 67 -1.87 7.69 -3.39
N LEU A 68 -1.93 7.54 -2.06
CA LEU A 68 -1.04 6.66 -1.30
C LEU A 68 -1.82 5.46 -0.79
N SER A 69 -1.37 4.25 -1.15
CA SER A 69 -1.94 3.01 -0.65
C SER A 69 -0.84 1.97 -0.49
N TYR A 70 -0.43 1.74 0.76
CA TYR A 70 0.61 0.79 1.07
C TYR A 70 0.18 -0.10 2.24
N VAL A 71 -0.09 -1.37 1.95
CA VAL A 71 -0.29 -2.41 2.96
C VAL A 71 1.08 -2.84 3.48
N VAL A 72 1.47 -2.35 4.66
CA VAL A 72 2.82 -2.51 5.24
C VAL A 72 3.18 -3.98 5.42
N ASP A 73 2.21 -4.78 5.87
CA ASP A 73 2.36 -6.22 6.09
C ASP A 73 2.45 -7.06 4.81
N SER A 74 2.32 -6.45 3.63
CA SER A 74 2.60 -7.12 2.35
C SER A 74 4.09 -7.25 2.04
N ASN A 75 4.94 -6.47 2.72
CA ASN A 75 6.39 -6.46 2.50
C ASN A 75 7.20 -6.67 3.79
N ILE A 76 6.59 -6.44 4.96
CA ILE A 76 7.25 -6.56 6.26
C ILE A 76 6.47 -7.55 7.12
N GLU A 77 7.16 -8.57 7.65
CA GLU A 77 6.53 -9.56 8.53
C GLU A 77 6.17 -8.93 9.89
N ILE A 78 4.87 -8.65 10.10
CA ILE A 78 4.32 -8.06 11.34
C ILE A 78 3.08 -8.80 11.87
N THR A 79 2.93 -10.08 11.51
CA THR A 79 1.75 -10.89 11.85
C THR A 79 1.47 -10.91 13.36
N LYS A 80 2.52 -10.85 14.19
CA LYS A 80 2.39 -10.86 15.65
C LYS A 80 1.81 -9.54 16.15
N GLU A 81 2.36 -8.43 15.71
CA GLU A 81 1.99 -7.07 16.07
C GLU A 81 0.51 -6.81 15.72
N LEU A 82 0.11 -7.22 14.51
CA LEU A 82 -1.28 -7.15 14.04
C LEU A 82 -2.20 -8.00 14.93
N LYS A 83 -1.84 -9.26 15.16
CA LYS A 83 -2.64 -10.18 15.98
C LYS A 83 -2.80 -9.71 17.43
N ASP A 84 -1.73 -9.20 18.04
CA ASP A 84 -1.75 -8.67 19.40
C ASP A 84 -2.65 -7.43 19.52
N GLY A 85 -2.71 -6.61 18.46
CA GLY A 85 -3.57 -5.43 18.37
C GLY A 85 -5.00 -5.69 17.87
N GLY A 86 -5.29 -6.89 17.35
CA GLY A 86 -6.58 -7.24 16.76
C GLY A 86 -6.83 -6.64 15.37
N TRP A 87 -5.77 -6.23 14.66
CA TRP A 87 -5.82 -5.65 13.32
C TRP A 87 -5.65 -6.74 12.26
N ASP A 88 -6.28 -6.60 11.10
CA ASP A 88 -6.03 -7.50 9.97
C ASP A 88 -4.86 -7.02 9.10
N HIS A 89 -4.71 -5.70 8.93
CA HIS A 89 -3.64 -5.08 8.17
C HIS A 89 -3.15 -3.78 8.82
N LEU A 90 -1.92 -3.39 8.48
CA LEU A 90 -1.41 -2.04 8.74
C LEU A 90 -1.31 -1.31 7.39
N ILE A 91 -2.02 -0.20 7.26
CA ILE A 91 -2.13 0.52 5.99
C ILE A 91 -1.59 1.94 6.16
N LEU A 92 -0.60 2.30 5.35
CA LEU A 92 -0.15 3.68 5.19
C LEU A 92 -0.88 4.30 3.98
N THR A 93 -1.63 5.38 4.20
CA THR A 93 -2.48 5.99 3.17
C THR A 93 -2.66 7.49 3.40
N ASN A 94 -3.40 8.16 2.51
CA ASN A 94 -3.69 9.58 2.57
C ASN A 94 -5.18 9.89 2.36
N PRO A 95 -5.66 11.09 2.73
CA PRO A 95 -7.06 11.46 2.60
C PRO A 95 -7.63 11.24 1.19
N GLN A 96 -6.88 11.55 0.14
CA GLN A 96 -7.30 11.40 -1.25
C GLN A 96 -7.63 9.95 -1.63
N TRP A 97 -6.90 8.97 -1.07
CA TRP A 97 -7.23 7.56 -1.25
C TRP A 97 -8.54 7.19 -0.56
N ILE A 98 -8.73 7.65 0.68
CA ILE A 98 -9.96 7.41 1.46
C ILE A 98 -11.17 8.07 0.80
N ASP A 99 -11.04 9.30 0.32
CA ASP A 99 -12.10 10.02 -0.41
C ASP A 99 -12.53 9.25 -1.67
N ARG A 100 -11.59 8.57 -2.32
CA ARG A 100 -11.82 7.87 -3.58
C ARG A 100 -12.36 6.45 -3.41
N PHE A 101 -11.89 5.72 -2.40
CA PHE A 101 -12.15 4.28 -2.26
C PHE A 101 -12.77 3.86 -0.92
N GLY A 102 -12.99 4.81 -0.02
CA GLY A 102 -13.62 4.58 1.27
C GLY A 102 -14.64 5.67 1.61
N ASP A 103 -14.83 5.89 2.90
CA ASP A 103 -15.69 6.93 3.46
C ASP A 103 -14.96 7.60 4.63
N PRO A 104 -14.54 8.88 4.50
CA PRO A 104 -13.84 9.60 5.57
C PRO A 104 -14.60 9.64 6.89
N SER A 105 -15.94 9.58 6.85
CA SER A 105 -16.77 9.58 8.07
C SER A 105 -16.65 8.28 8.88
N LYS A 106 -16.03 7.24 8.30
CA LYS A 106 -15.76 5.95 8.95
C LYS A 106 -14.40 5.88 9.63
N LEU A 107 -13.57 6.91 9.48
CA LEU A 107 -12.30 6.97 10.19
C LEU A 107 -12.54 7.32 11.66
N LYS A 108 -12.08 6.44 12.54
CA LYS A 108 -12.09 6.64 13.99
C LYS A 108 -10.66 6.84 14.47
N PRO A 109 -10.31 7.98 15.10
CA PRO A 109 -8.98 8.19 15.66
C PRO A 109 -8.61 7.09 16.65
N VAL A 110 -7.35 6.66 16.59
CA VAL A 110 -6.74 5.70 17.52
C VAL A 110 -5.60 6.42 18.23
N GLU A 111 -5.64 6.44 19.55
CA GLU A 111 -4.56 7.01 20.34
C GLU A 111 -3.34 6.08 20.31
N TYR A 112 -2.15 6.60 20.01
CA TYR A 112 -0.92 5.81 19.97
C TYR A 112 -0.70 4.96 21.24
N GLY A 113 -0.90 5.57 22.41
CA GLY A 113 -0.74 4.91 23.71
C GLY A 113 -1.79 3.81 24.00
N SER A 114 -2.82 3.66 23.16
CA SER A 114 -3.81 2.59 23.26
C SER A 114 -3.44 1.32 22.48
N LEU A 115 -2.42 1.40 21.61
CA LEU A 115 -1.95 0.26 20.82
C LEU A 115 -1.30 -0.80 21.72
N ALA A 116 -1.29 -2.06 21.26
CA ALA A 116 -0.49 -3.10 21.88
C ALA A 116 1.00 -2.73 21.88
N ASN A 117 1.75 -3.09 22.94
CA ASN A 117 3.18 -2.74 23.06
C ASN A 117 4.01 -3.18 21.86
N SER A 118 3.73 -4.36 21.29
CA SER A 118 4.43 -4.86 20.10
C SER A 118 4.23 -3.96 18.88
N MET A 119 3.03 -3.41 18.70
CA MET A 119 2.76 -2.44 17.63
C MET A 119 3.45 -1.10 17.89
N GLN A 120 3.46 -0.62 19.14
CA GLN A 120 4.20 0.60 19.51
C GLN A 120 5.71 0.45 19.22
N GLU A 121 6.31 -0.65 19.66
CA GLU A 121 7.72 -0.97 19.39
C GLU A 121 8.03 -1.03 17.88
N PHE A 122 7.12 -1.61 17.09
CA PHE A 122 7.26 -1.63 15.64
C PHE A 122 7.24 -0.22 15.05
N LEU A 123 6.25 0.61 15.41
CA LEU A 123 6.12 1.97 14.91
C LEU A 123 7.29 2.88 15.35
N ASP A 124 7.78 2.71 16.58
CA ASP A 124 8.94 3.44 17.11
C ASP A 124 10.22 3.18 16.30
N VAL A 125 10.34 2.00 15.71
CA VAL A 125 11.48 1.65 14.85
C VAL A 125 11.26 2.08 13.41
N GLN A 126 10.08 1.80 12.85
CA GLN A 126 9.84 2.01 11.41
C GLN A 126 9.55 3.47 11.07
N MET A 127 8.70 4.14 11.83
CA MET A 127 8.23 5.47 11.44
C MET A 127 9.36 6.50 11.32
N PRO A 128 10.35 6.59 12.23
CA PRO A 128 11.50 7.49 12.05
C PRO A 128 12.32 7.28 10.77
N ILE A 129 12.31 6.06 10.24
CA ILE A 129 12.98 5.73 8.97
C ILE A 129 12.16 6.31 7.81
N LEU A 130 10.84 6.20 7.89
CA LEU A 130 9.90 6.62 6.84
C LEU A 130 9.58 8.12 6.87
N THR A 131 9.60 8.78 8.03
CA THR A 131 9.22 10.19 8.17
C THR A 131 10.38 11.14 7.87
N ALA A 132 10.03 12.32 7.37
CA ALA A 132 11.01 13.34 6.99
C ALA A 132 11.73 13.94 8.21
N ASP A 133 11.02 14.14 9.32
CA ASP A 133 11.56 14.72 10.55
C ASP A 133 12.08 13.68 11.57
N GLY A 134 11.89 12.38 11.28
CA GLY A 134 12.31 11.29 12.13
C GLY A 134 11.42 11.04 13.35
N ASN A 135 10.26 11.71 13.45
CA ASN A 135 9.28 11.44 14.51
C ASN A 135 8.39 10.25 14.14
N VAL A 136 7.79 9.63 15.16
CA VAL A 136 6.89 8.47 14.98
C VAL A 136 5.56 8.90 14.35
N LEU A 137 4.98 9.98 14.86
CA LEU A 137 3.76 10.61 14.34
C LEU A 137 4.01 12.13 14.23
N PRO A 138 4.60 12.60 13.12
CA PRO A 138 4.79 14.03 12.89
C PRO A 138 3.47 14.76 12.63
N ASP A 139 3.51 16.08 12.57
CA ASP A 139 2.35 16.90 12.23
C ASP A 139 1.74 16.45 10.89
N GLY A 140 0.41 16.29 10.86
CA GLY A 140 -0.31 15.78 9.70
C GLY A 140 -0.25 14.25 9.52
N VAL A 141 0.27 13.51 10.52
CA VAL A 141 0.22 12.04 10.56
C VAL A 141 -0.56 11.58 11.79
N GLY A 142 -1.56 10.74 11.57
CA GLY A 142 -2.41 10.20 12.64
C GLY A 142 -2.72 8.73 12.46
N LEU A 143 -3.17 8.10 13.56
CA LEU A 143 -3.59 6.71 13.57
C LEU A 143 -5.12 6.62 13.60
N TYR A 144 -5.66 5.70 12.81
CA TYR A 144 -7.10 5.53 12.66
C TYR A 144 -7.47 4.05 12.54
N GLN A 145 -8.69 3.72 12.97
CA GLN A 145 -9.39 2.52 12.56
C GLN A 145 -10.40 2.90 11.49
N TYR A 146 -10.61 2.02 10.52
CA TYR A 146 -11.70 2.16 9.56
C TYR A 146 -12.92 1.34 9.99
N ASP A 147 -14.06 2.01 10.21
CA ASP A 147 -15.34 1.42 10.65
C ASP A 147 -16.34 1.23 9.50
N GLY A 148 -15.87 1.20 8.25
CA GLY A 148 -16.65 0.77 7.09
C GLY A 148 -16.71 -0.75 6.97
N GLU A 149 -17.36 -1.28 5.94
CA GLU A 149 -17.38 -2.73 5.70
C GLU A 149 -16.01 -3.27 5.30
N THR A 150 -15.41 -2.64 4.30
CA THR A 150 -14.04 -2.91 3.84
C THR A 150 -13.40 -1.64 3.30
N LEU A 151 -12.07 -1.59 3.33
CA LEU A 151 -11.25 -0.56 2.68
C LEU A 151 -10.40 -1.21 1.59
N LEU A 152 -10.54 -0.74 0.34
CA LEU A 152 -9.64 -1.12 -0.73
C LEU A 152 -8.23 -0.61 -0.42
N ALA A 153 -7.23 -1.48 -0.48
CA ALA A 153 -5.84 -1.12 -0.31
C ALA A 153 -4.93 -1.94 -1.23
N PHE A 154 -3.78 -1.35 -1.59
CA PHE A 154 -2.82 -1.95 -2.49
C PHE A 154 -1.63 -2.51 -1.70
N PRO A 155 -1.43 -3.83 -1.70
CA PRO A 155 -0.13 -4.44 -1.45
C PRO A 155 0.95 -3.91 -2.40
N VAL A 156 2.21 -4.25 -2.13
CA VAL A 156 3.27 -3.97 -3.10
C VAL A 156 3.00 -4.65 -4.44
N HIS A 157 3.31 -3.94 -5.52
CA HIS A 157 3.25 -4.40 -6.92
C HIS A 157 1.86 -4.62 -7.54
N VAL A 158 0.78 -4.11 -6.92
CA VAL A 158 -0.55 -4.13 -7.53
C VAL A 158 -0.57 -3.35 -8.84
N ALA A 159 -0.06 -2.11 -8.85
CA ALA A 159 -0.04 -1.29 -10.07
C ALA A 159 0.82 -1.88 -11.20
N LEU A 160 1.75 -2.76 -10.84
CA LEU A 160 2.64 -3.47 -11.76
C LEU A 160 2.05 -4.80 -12.26
N GLY A 161 0.84 -5.15 -11.84
CA GLY A 161 0.17 -6.39 -12.21
C GLY A 161 0.78 -7.65 -11.61
N ALA A 162 1.58 -7.53 -10.54
CA ALA A 162 2.23 -8.67 -9.89
C ALA A 162 1.58 -9.06 -8.55
N ALA A 163 0.57 -8.30 -8.10
CA ALA A 163 -0.24 -8.60 -6.93
C ALA A 163 -1.69 -8.17 -7.15
N GLU A 164 -2.59 -8.76 -6.36
CA GLU A 164 -3.99 -8.36 -6.33
C GLU A 164 -4.24 -7.32 -5.23
N PRO A 165 -5.17 -6.36 -5.42
CA PRO A 165 -5.65 -5.51 -4.34
C PRO A 165 -6.28 -6.32 -3.21
N ILE A 166 -6.43 -5.72 -2.03
CA ILE A 166 -7.16 -6.32 -0.91
C ILE A 166 -8.31 -5.45 -0.43
N GLU A 167 -9.26 -6.07 0.26
CA GLU A 167 -10.34 -5.41 0.99
C GLU A 167 -10.14 -5.66 2.49
N ALA A 168 -9.52 -4.70 3.18
CA ALA A 168 -9.24 -4.78 4.61
C ALA A 168 -10.51 -4.51 5.42
N LYS A 169 -10.85 -5.40 6.36
CA LYS A 169 -12.07 -5.34 7.18
C LYS A 169 -11.85 -4.61 8.50
N ASN A 170 -10.66 -4.70 9.08
CA ASN A 170 -10.32 -4.03 10.34
C ASN A 170 -8.86 -3.53 10.36
N PRO A 171 -8.47 -2.61 9.45
CA PRO A 171 -7.10 -2.14 9.38
C PRO A 171 -6.78 -1.12 10.47
N LEU A 172 -5.54 -1.15 10.95
CA LEU A 172 -4.92 0.03 11.54
C LEU A 172 -4.38 0.90 10.41
N ILE A 173 -4.79 2.15 10.36
CA ILE A 173 -4.43 3.11 9.32
C ILE A 173 -3.45 4.13 9.91
N ILE A 174 -2.34 4.33 9.22
CA ILE A 174 -1.48 5.51 9.34
C ILE A 174 -1.94 6.46 8.23
N LEU A 175 -2.69 7.49 8.60
CA LEU A 175 -3.18 8.50 7.67
C LEU A 175 -2.18 9.65 7.63
N VAL A 176 -1.70 9.96 6.44
CA VAL A 176 -0.74 11.05 6.18
C VAL A 176 -1.41 12.11 5.31
N ASP A 177 -1.63 13.30 5.85
CA ASP A 177 -2.35 14.38 5.17
C ASP A 177 -1.62 14.86 3.92
N LYS A 178 -0.28 14.96 4.01
CA LYS A 178 0.58 15.42 2.91
C LYS A 178 1.80 14.51 2.75
N PRO A 179 1.66 13.34 2.08
CA PRO A 179 2.73 12.37 1.96
C PRO A 179 4.08 12.92 1.49
N ALA A 180 4.14 13.80 0.49
CA ALA A 180 5.43 14.28 -0.01
C ALA A 180 6.14 15.19 1.00
N GLN A 181 5.39 15.86 1.88
CA GLN A 181 5.93 16.72 2.95
C GLN A 181 6.33 15.93 4.19
N SER A 182 5.49 14.97 4.63
CA SER A 182 5.66 14.28 5.91
C SER A 182 6.55 13.03 5.80
N LEU A 183 6.64 12.41 4.62
CA LEU A 183 7.42 11.20 4.40
C LEU A 183 8.73 11.50 3.67
N LYS A 184 9.77 10.74 4.01
CA LYS A 184 11.11 10.90 3.46
C LYS A 184 11.14 10.38 2.02
N ALA A 185 11.60 11.23 1.09
CA ALA A 185 11.65 10.89 -0.32
C ALA A 185 12.46 9.61 -0.61
N SER A 186 13.69 9.51 -0.06
CA SER A 186 14.64 8.45 -0.40
C SER A 186 14.30 7.08 0.20
N SER A 187 13.77 7.04 1.42
CA SER A 187 13.49 5.78 2.14
C SER A 187 12.01 5.37 2.11
N CYS A 188 11.12 6.23 1.61
CA CYS A 188 9.68 5.96 1.60
C CYS A 188 9.06 6.31 0.24
N MET A 189 8.95 7.59 -0.11
CA MET A 189 8.09 7.99 -1.24
C MET A 189 8.57 7.48 -2.59
N LEU A 190 9.87 7.60 -2.91
CA LEU A 190 10.41 7.10 -4.18
C LEU A 190 10.36 5.57 -4.27
N PRO A 191 10.78 4.80 -3.23
CA PRO A 191 10.53 3.36 -3.20
C PRO A 191 9.06 2.99 -3.44
N LEU A 192 8.11 3.72 -2.82
CA LEU A 192 6.68 3.44 -2.97
C LEU A 192 6.12 3.83 -4.35
N THR A 193 6.69 4.83 -5.04
CA THR A 193 6.38 5.05 -6.47
C THR A 193 6.80 3.85 -7.30
N SER A 194 8.00 3.30 -7.05
CA SER A 194 8.51 2.15 -7.80
C SER A 194 7.77 0.85 -7.49
N SER A 195 7.23 0.68 -6.28
CA SER A 195 6.44 -0.51 -5.94
C SER A 195 4.96 -0.40 -6.34
N GLY A 196 4.54 0.73 -6.92
CA GLY A 196 3.17 0.94 -7.37
C GLY A 196 2.18 1.28 -6.25
N ASN A 197 2.67 1.90 -5.17
CA ASN A 197 1.89 2.27 -3.98
C ASN A 197 1.70 3.79 -3.83
N VAL A 198 2.49 4.59 -4.56
CA VAL A 198 2.21 6.00 -4.81
C VAL A 198 1.72 6.13 -6.25
N LEU A 199 0.49 6.63 -6.39
CA LEU A 199 -0.27 6.76 -7.61
C LEU A 199 -0.76 8.21 -7.74
N PHE A 200 -1.35 8.55 -8.89
CA PHE A 200 -1.75 9.93 -9.19
C PHE A 200 -3.09 9.98 -9.91
N ALA A 201 -3.92 10.95 -9.55
CA ALA A 201 -5.25 11.17 -10.15
C ALA A 201 -5.24 12.12 -11.36
N GLU A 202 -4.14 12.81 -11.65
CA GLU A 202 -4.01 13.77 -12.75
C GLU A 202 -2.85 13.40 -13.68
N GLY A 203 -3.11 12.53 -14.66
CA GLY A 203 -2.08 11.99 -15.55
C GLY A 203 -1.39 13.03 -16.43
N GLU A 204 -2.14 13.98 -16.99
CA GLU A 204 -1.55 15.03 -17.85
C GLU A 204 -0.56 15.91 -17.09
N LYS A 205 -0.88 16.29 -15.84
CA LYS A 205 0.01 17.09 -14.99
C LYS A 205 1.23 16.31 -14.55
N LEU A 206 1.03 15.05 -14.16
CA LEU A 206 2.15 14.16 -13.85
C LEU A 206 3.09 14.01 -15.05
N GLN A 207 2.55 13.83 -16.26
CA GLN A 207 3.33 13.72 -17.48
C GLN A 207 4.13 15.00 -17.76
N GLU A 208 3.51 16.18 -17.64
CA GLU A 208 4.20 17.47 -17.80
C GLU A 208 5.36 17.61 -16.81
N SER A 209 5.10 17.37 -15.51
CA SER A 209 6.11 17.40 -14.46
C SER A 209 7.23 16.38 -14.69
N PHE A 210 6.91 15.19 -15.21
CA PHE A 210 7.86 14.12 -15.47
C PHE A 210 8.74 14.40 -16.70
N ASP A 211 8.17 14.94 -17.77
CA ASP A 211 8.89 15.26 -19.02
C ASP A 211 9.91 16.39 -18.82
N GLU A 212 9.64 17.30 -17.89
CA GLU A 212 10.57 18.38 -17.52
C GLU A 212 11.64 17.93 -16.52
N SER A 213 11.50 16.73 -15.95
CA SER A 213 12.36 16.19 -14.91
C SER A 213 13.59 15.47 -15.48
N LYS A 214 14.58 15.25 -14.61
CA LYS A 214 15.73 14.38 -14.86
C LYS A 214 15.38 12.90 -14.73
N LEU A 215 14.16 12.57 -14.31
CA LEU A 215 13.68 11.20 -14.21
C LEU A 215 13.19 10.61 -15.54
N ILE A 216 13.03 11.44 -16.57
CA ILE A 216 12.53 11.02 -17.89
C ILE A 216 13.35 9.88 -18.52
N ASP A 217 14.66 9.81 -18.23
CA ASP A 217 15.55 8.76 -18.73
C ASP A 217 15.45 7.44 -17.92
N TYR A 218 14.68 7.43 -16.82
CA TYR A 218 14.64 6.35 -15.83
C TYR A 218 13.26 5.73 -15.65
N GLY A 219 12.26 6.13 -16.43
CA GLY A 219 10.92 5.57 -16.36
C GLY A 219 9.96 6.14 -17.39
N SER A 220 8.71 5.73 -17.28
CA SER A 220 7.59 6.28 -18.04
C SER A 220 6.39 6.52 -17.12
N ILE A 221 5.46 7.35 -17.56
CA ILE A 221 4.15 7.45 -16.94
C ILE A 221 3.23 6.42 -17.60
N GLU A 222 2.57 5.61 -16.79
CA GLU A 222 1.67 4.56 -17.26
C GLU A 222 0.30 4.73 -16.59
N GLU A 223 -0.75 4.40 -17.33
CA GLU A 223 -2.11 4.34 -16.76
C GLU A 223 -2.28 3.00 -16.05
N PHE A 224 -2.77 3.04 -14.82
CA PHE A 224 -3.15 1.86 -14.09
C PHE A 224 -4.37 1.21 -14.74
N GLN A 225 -4.19 -0.04 -15.17
CA GLN A 225 -5.25 -0.87 -15.70
C GLN A 225 -5.48 -2.02 -14.72
N MET A 226 -6.70 -2.09 -14.19
CA MET A 226 -7.10 -3.25 -13.38
C MET A 226 -7.28 -4.44 -14.33
N ASN A 227 -6.30 -5.35 -14.35
CA ASN A 227 -6.42 -6.58 -15.12
C ASN A 227 -7.36 -7.53 -14.37
N HIS A 228 -8.39 -8.02 -15.07
CA HIS A 228 -9.37 -8.99 -14.56
C HIS A 228 -8.94 -10.45 -14.81
#